data_AF-A0ABD0Z038-F1
#
_entry.id   AF-A0ABD0Z038-F1
#
_cell.length_a   1.000
_cell.length_b   1.000
_cell.length_c   1.000
_cell.angle_alpha   90.00
_cell.angle_beta   90.00
_cell.angle_gamma   90.00
#
_symmetry.space_group_name_H-M   'P 1'
#
loop_
_entity.id
_entity.type
_entity.pdbx_description
1 polymer ?
#
loop_
_entity_poly.entity_id
_entity_poly.type
_entity_poly.pdbx_seq_one_letter_code
_entity_poly.pdbx_strand_id
1 'polypeptide(L)'
;MVDGEVEILCGFELRLLRCTVSLPQSDHPLESQLGTHPHDSLIRSLLSSIEAGDYLGVLASDATRLVLDDSELDLVDSVDSAERFYSELLDKVKSFVVNDSSDEIDKARRAVLVMCLAIAAAFWFTRCNLTGSTQGSAKCSLPFRVSESKELVEWENWAKIQLVSAGSDLLGKFSNLQHLVFARMLLFKLKDLLFETTATETETFEVRSISWWIVRVLLIHQRVLHERSSSLFEMLQVYMAEALDHFGALEKVKSYWATKLLEDEASSITSTIHLEACVLQSMYGRIDHSRLQLESAKAAAGLEFSVTGALGFRTIHQVDPKAQMVLIANTNSSNGDVMLASEKADVGPYESWGSEAPQVYMIPKLVNNKSEAGKDSVTLKPIEQALILAQCLLIERGSRHDEMQRWDMAPYIEAIDSQNSKVNIFCSTVFL
;
A
#
# COMPACT_ATOMS: atom_id res chain seq x y z
N MET A 1 -30.17 -12.19 10.65
CA MET A 1 -29.01 -12.00 11.56
C MET A 1 -27.71 -12.19 10.79
N VAL A 2 -27.55 -13.31 10.06
CA VAL A 2 -26.40 -13.59 9.18
C VAL A 2 -26.03 -12.43 8.25
N ASP A 3 -26.97 -11.87 7.48
CA ASP A 3 -26.68 -10.73 6.58
C ASP A 3 -26.04 -9.52 7.29
N GLY A 4 -26.51 -9.20 8.50
CA GLY A 4 -25.96 -8.07 9.26
C GLY A 4 -24.55 -8.32 9.78
N GLU A 5 -24.19 -9.57 10.10
CA GLU A 5 -22.83 -9.91 10.52
C GLU A 5 -21.86 -9.91 9.33
N VAL A 6 -22.32 -10.41 8.18
CA VAL A 6 -21.56 -10.35 6.93
C VAL A 6 -21.27 -8.90 6.53
N GLU A 7 -22.27 -8.02 6.63
CA GLU A 7 -22.07 -6.58 6.39
C GLU A 7 -21.04 -5.96 7.33
N ILE A 8 -21.02 -6.33 8.61
CA ILE A 8 -20.02 -5.85 9.57
C ILE A 8 -18.61 -6.29 9.16
N LEU A 9 -18.43 -7.57 8.80
CA LEU A 9 -17.13 -8.10 8.38
C LEU A 9 -16.64 -7.46 7.07
N CYS A 10 -17.52 -7.31 6.07
CA CYS A 10 -17.24 -6.53 4.85
C CYS A 10 -16.75 -5.11 5.21
N GLY A 11 -17.39 -4.47 6.19
CA GLY A 11 -17.01 -3.15 6.67
C GLY A 11 -15.62 -3.10 7.30
N PHE A 12 -15.23 -4.14 8.04
CA PHE A 12 -13.87 -4.24 8.60
C PHE A 12 -12.81 -4.40 7.51
N GLU A 13 -13.06 -5.22 6.48
CA GLU A 13 -12.16 -5.33 5.32
C GLU A 13 -12.01 -4.00 4.58
N LEU A 14 -13.13 -3.29 4.37
CA LEU A 14 -13.10 -1.98 3.71
C LEU A 14 -12.26 -0.97 4.50
N ARG A 15 -12.40 -0.93 5.83
CA ARG A 15 -11.60 -0.06 6.70
C ARG A 15 -10.09 -0.37 6.62
N LEU A 16 -9.72 -1.65 6.61
CA LEU A 16 -8.32 -2.04 6.38
C LEU A 16 -7.81 -1.52 5.03
N LEU A 17 -8.58 -1.71 3.95
CA LEU A 17 -8.17 -1.25 2.63
C LEU A 17 -8.09 0.28 2.55
N ARG A 18 -8.98 1.02 3.21
CA ARG A 18 -8.94 2.49 3.29
C ARG A 18 -7.61 3.02 3.81
N CYS A 19 -6.95 2.31 4.72
CA CYS A 19 -5.61 2.65 5.22
C CYS A 19 -4.54 2.74 4.12
N THR A 20 -4.84 2.20 2.93
CA THR A 20 -3.91 2.10 1.80
C THR A 20 -4.39 2.80 0.53
N VAL A 21 -5.70 3.02 0.40
CA VAL A 21 -6.35 3.56 -0.80
C VAL A 21 -6.67 5.06 -0.64
N SER A 22 -6.97 5.52 0.57
CA SER A 22 -7.49 6.87 0.83
C SER A 22 -6.69 7.60 1.91
N LEU A 23 -6.78 8.93 1.93
CA LEU A 23 -6.35 9.70 3.11
C LEU A 23 -7.32 9.37 4.27
N PRO A 24 -6.86 9.20 5.52
CA PRO A 24 -7.77 9.07 6.65
C PRO A 24 -8.63 10.34 6.73
N GLN A 25 -9.94 10.20 6.53
CA GLN A 25 -10.90 11.25 6.90
C GLN A 25 -11.20 11.10 8.39
N SER A 26 -11.21 12.21 9.13
CA SER A 26 -11.42 12.19 10.60
C SER A 26 -12.84 11.80 11.00
N ASP A 27 -13.79 11.82 10.07
CA ASP A 27 -15.21 11.79 10.38
C ASP A 27 -15.86 10.51 9.83
N HIS A 28 -15.54 9.38 10.46
CA HIS A 28 -16.41 8.22 10.34
C HIS A 28 -17.54 8.34 11.39
N PRO A 29 -18.82 8.31 10.99
CA PRO A 29 -19.90 8.17 11.96
C PRO A 29 -19.69 6.84 12.69
N LEU A 30 -19.61 6.88 14.02
CA LEU A 30 -19.67 5.66 14.83
C LEU A 30 -20.96 4.91 14.45
N GLU A 31 -20.85 3.82 13.71
CA GLU A 31 -21.99 2.91 13.47
C GLU A 31 -22.53 2.45 14.84
N SER A 32 -23.83 2.67 15.04
CA SER A 32 -24.56 2.43 16.28
C SER A 32 -24.43 0.99 16.75
N GLN A 33 -24.15 0.83 18.04
CA GLN A 33 -23.99 -0.44 18.75
C GLN A 33 -25.30 -1.26 18.69
N LEU A 34 -25.32 -2.33 17.89
CA LEU A 34 -26.33 -3.37 18.01
C LEU A 34 -25.63 -4.72 18.14
N GLY A 35 -25.79 -5.36 19.31
CA GLY A 35 -25.39 -6.75 19.58
C GLY A 35 -23.93 -7.08 19.27
N THR A 36 -22.98 -6.41 19.92
CA THR A 36 -21.55 -6.61 19.65
C THR A 36 -21.07 -7.99 20.07
N HIS A 37 -20.67 -8.81 19.10
CA HIS A 37 -19.81 -9.95 19.35
C HIS A 37 -18.56 -9.45 20.11
N PRO A 38 -18.02 -10.18 21.11
CA PRO A 38 -16.88 -9.69 21.90
C PRO A 38 -15.71 -9.23 21.02
N HIS A 39 -15.42 -9.98 19.96
CA HIS A 39 -14.36 -9.68 18.99
C HIS A 39 -14.61 -8.39 18.18
N ASP A 40 -15.85 -7.97 17.93
CA ASP A 40 -16.12 -6.79 17.09
C ASP A 40 -15.63 -5.49 17.75
N SER A 41 -15.70 -5.42 19.08
CA SER A 41 -15.19 -4.27 19.84
C SER A 41 -13.67 -4.17 19.72
N LEU A 42 -13.00 -5.32 19.80
CA LEU A 42 -11.56 -5.46 19.67
C LEU A 42 -11.11 -5.11 18.25
N ILE A 43 -11.75 -5.68 17.21
CA ILE A 43 -11.44 -5.35 15.80
C ILE A 43 -11.55 -3.85 15.57
N ARG A 44 -12.63 -3.19 16.01
CA ARG A 44 -12.78 -1.73 15.85
C ARG A 44 -11.65 -0.96 16.55
N SER A 45 -11.21 -1.40 17.71
CA SER A 45 -10.07 -0.80 18.41
C SER A 45 -8.79 -0.94 17.60
N LEU A 46 -8.48 -2.15 17.10
CA LEU A 46 -7.29 -2.39 16.27
C LEU A 46 -7.32 -1.55 14.99
N LEU A 47 -8.46 -1.52 14.28
CA LEU A 47 -8.62 -0.72 13.07
C LEU A 47 -8.37 0.76 13.34
N SER A 48 -8.90 1.30 14.43
CA SER A 48 -8.71 2.72 14.79
C SER A 48 -7.23 3.02 15.10
N SER A 49 -6.51 2.10 15.74
CA SER A 49 -5.07 2.22 15.96
C SER A 49 -4.26 2.11 14.65
N ILE A 50 -4.64 1.21 13.73
CA ILE A 50 -4.01 1.10 12.39
C ILE A 50 -4.23 2.39 11.60
N GLU A 51 -5.47 2.90 11.56
CA GLU A 51 -5.83 4.15 10.87
C GLU A 51 -5.07 5.36 11.45
N ALA A 52 -4.81 5.37 12.76
CA ALA A 52 -4.00 6.39 13.43
C ALA A 52 -2.48 6.20 13.27
N GLY A 53 -2.03 5.10 12.64
CA GLY A 53 -0.62 4.77 12.46
C GLY A 53 0.09 4.23 13.72
N ASP A 54 -0.66 3.83 14.75
CA ASP A 54 -0.16 3.20 15.98
C ASP A 54 -0.06 1.68 15.82
N TYR A 55 0.87 1.24 14.97
CA TYR A 55 1.05 -0.18 14.65
C TYR A 55 1.61 -0.99 15.82
N LEU A 56 2.50 -0.40 16.63
CA LEU A 56 3.02 -1.08 17.82
C LEU A 56 1.95 -1.26 18.90
N GLY A 57 1.07 -0.27 19.10
CA GLY A 57 -0.06 -0.39 20.02
C GLY A 57 -1.00 -1.54 19.64
N VAL A 58 -1.25 -1.74 18.34
CA VAL A 58 -2.01 -2.90 17.83
C VAL A 58 -1.34 -4.21 18.22
N LEU A 59 -0.02 -4.31 18.01
CA LEU A 59 0.71 -5.55 18.28
C LEU A 59 0.89 -5.82 19.78
N ALA A 60 0.92 -4.78 20.62
CA ALA A 60 0.97 -4.89 22.07
C ALA A 60 -0.42 -5.06 22.74
N SER A 61 -1.49 -5.07 21.95
CA SER A 61 -2.86 -5.11 22.45
C SER A 61 -3.26 -6.46 23.04
N ASP A 62 -4.39 -6.47 23.75
CA ASP A 62 -5.00 -7.69 24.28
C ASP A 62 -5.40 -8.68 23.18
N ALA A 63 -5.58 -8.22 21.93
CA ALA A 63 -5.84 -9.11 20.79
C ALA A 63 -4.68 -10.06 20.55
N THR A 64 -3.46 -9.57 20.70
CA THR A 64 -2.28 -10.40 20.51
C THR A 64 -2.16 -11.47 21.60
N ARG A 65 -2.47 -11.12 22.85
CA ARG A 65 -2.53 -12.09 23.96
C ARG A 65 -3.64 -13.12 23.74
N LEU A 66 -4.79 -12.69 23.22
CA LEU A 66 -5.90 -13.56 22.90
C LEU A 66 -5.56 -14.59 21.81
N VAL A 67 -4.86 -14.18 20.74
CA VAL A 67 -4.50 -15.08 19.63
C VAL A 67 -3.30 -15.97 19.98
N LEU A 68 -2.30 -15.41 20.67
CA LEU A 68 -1.00 -16.06 20.87
C LEU A 68 -0.83 -16.73 22.23
N ASP A 69 -1.77 -16.53 23.15
CA ASP A 69 -1.74 -16.98 24.55
C ASP A 69 -0.53 -16.46 25.34
N ASP A 70 -0.73 -15.96 26.56
CA ASP A 70 0.30 -15.29 27.38
C ASP A 70 1.25 -16.26 28.09
N SER A 71 1.43 -17.45 27.51
CA SER A 71 2.38 -18.44 28.03
C SER A 71 3.78 -17.82 28.07
N GLU A 72 4.40 -17.81 29.26
CA GLU A 72 5.79 -17.38 29.42
C GLU A 72 6.70 -18.26 28.57
N LEU A 73 7.10 -17.73 27.42
CA LEU A 73 8.08 -18.39 26.55
C LEU A 73 9.46 -18.08 27.10
N ASP A 74 10.21 -19.12 27.45
CA ASP A 74 11.65 -19.00 27.71
C ASP A 74 12.36 -18.68 26.39
N LEU A 75 12.46 -17.39 26.08
CA LEU A 75 13.04 -16.89 24.83
C LEU A 75 14.57 -17.02 24.87
N VAL A 76 15.05 -18.08 24.23
CA VAL A 76 16.47 -18.28 23.93
C VAL A 76 16.82 -17.55 22.64
N ASP A 77 17.89 -16.77 22.63
CA ASP A 77 18.38 -16.10 21.43
C ASP A 77 19.14 -17.11 20.55
N SER A 78 18.38 -17.91 19.80
CA SER A 78 18.91 -18.87 18.82
C SER A 78 17.95 -19.05 17.64
N VAL A 79 18.50 -19.41 16.49
CA VAL A 79 17.75 -19.69 15.25
C VAL A 79 16.71 -20.80 15.48
N ASP A 80 17.08 -21.89 16.16
CA ASP A 80 16.16 -23.00 16.48
C ASP A 80 15.01 -22.56 17.39
N SER A 81 15.27 -21.61 18.28
CA SER A 81 14.22 -21.07 19.16
C SER A 81 13.23 -20.23 18.38
N ALA A 82 13.70 -19.42 17.43
CA ALA A 82 12.84 -18.66 16.53
C ALA A 82 11.98 -19.60 15.67
N GLU A 83 12.58 -20.62 15.05
CA GLU A 83 11.85 -21.58 14.21
C GLU A 83 10.75 -22.34 14.98
N ARG A 84 11.07 -22.83 16.17
CA ARG A 84 10.07 -23.48 17.05
C ARG A 84 8.96 -22.51 17.43
N PHE A 85 9.31 -21.30 17.84
CA PHE A 85 8.32 -20.28 18.21
C PHE A 85 7.36 -19.96 17.06
N TYR A 86 7.88 -19.68 15.86
CA TYR A 86 7.03 -19.35 14.72
C TYR A 86 6.20 -20.55 14.23
N SER A 87 6.66 -21.78 14.44
CA SER A 87 5.86 -22.99 14.17
C SER A 87 4.69 -23.11 15.16
N GLU A 88 4.96 -22.98 16.45
CA GLU A 88 3.93 -22.98 17.51
C GLU A 88 2.93 -21.82 17.35
N LEU A 89 3.42 -20.65 16.94
CA LEU A 89 2.60 -19.49 16.60
C LEU A 89 1.53 -19.84 15.55
N LEU A 90 1.91 -20.55 14.48
CA LEU A 90 0.98 -20.92 13.42
C LEU A 90 -0.05 -21.96 13.88
N ASP A 91 0.32 -22.86 14.79
CA ASP A 91 -0.59 -23.82 15.40
C ASP A 91 -1.58 -23.13 16.35
N LYS A 92 -1.13 -22.15 17.14
CA LYS A 92 -2.01 -21.31 17.97
C LYS A 92 -3.00 -20.51 17.12
N VAL A 93 -2.54 -19.91 16.03
CA VAL A 93 -3.42 -19.21 15.06
C VAL A 93 -4.45 -20.18 14.47
N LYS A 94 -4.05 -21.41 14.10
CA LYS A 94 -5.00 -22.43 13.64
C LYS A 94 -6.03 -22.76 14.71
N SER A 95 -5.61 -22.96 15.95
CA SER A 95 -6.54 -23.24 17.05
C SER A 95 -7.51 -22.08 17.27
N PHE A 96 -7.00 -20.86 17.35
CA PHE A 96 -7.79 -19.67 17.57
C PHE A 96 -8.82 -19.43 16.46
N VAL A 97 -8.44 -19.63 15.19
CA VAL A 97 -9.31 -19.34 14.04
C VAL A 97 -10.30 -20.46 13.77
N VAL A 98 -9.90 -21.74 13.89
CA VAL A 98 -10.72 -22.89 13.47
C VAL A 98 -11.27 -23.69 14.64
N ASN A 99 -10.46 -24.02 15.65
CA ASN A 99 -10.91 -24.89 16.73
C ASN A 99 -11.83 -24.14 17.71
N ASP A 100 -11.55 -22.86 17.93
CA ASP A 100 -12.28 -22.01 18.87
C ASP A 100 -13.48 -21.28 18.23
N SER A 101 -13.63 -21.36 16.90
CA SER A 101 -14.76 -20.74 16.19
C SER A 101 -16.05 -21.52 16.37
N SER A 102 -17.17 -20.82 16.62
CA SER A 102 -18.50 -21.46 16.70
C SER A 102 -19.06 -21.87 15.34
N ASP A 103 -18.75 -21.09 14.31
CA ASP A 103 -19.28 -21.19 12.95
C ASP A 103 -18.36 -20.44 11.97
N GLU A 104 -18.70 -20.46 10.68
CA GLU A 104 -17.90 -19.83 9.62
C GLU A 104 -17.83 -18.30 9.71
N ILE A 105 -18.84 -17.65 10.29
CA ILE A 105 -18.85 -16.19 10.46
C ILE A 105 -17.91 -15.82 11.60
N ASP A 106 -17.96 -16.53 12.73
CA ASP A 106 -17.02 -16.34 13.84
C ASP A 106 -15.58 -16.67 13.42
N LYS A 107 -15.40 -17.72 12.61
CA LYS A 107 -14.11 -18.03 11.98
C LYS A 107 -13.59 -16.87 11.13
N ALA A 108 -14.41 -16.31 10.26
CA ALA A 108 -14.02 -15.16 9.45
C ALA A 108 -13.73 -13.91 10.32
N ARG A 109 -14.52 -13.69 11.38
CA ARG A 109 -14.30 -12.62 12.36
C ARG A 109 -12.93 -12.76 13.05
N ARG A 110 -12.57 -13.97 13.46
CA ARG A 110 -11.26 -14.30 14.04
C ARG A 110 -10.13 -14.16 13.02
N ALA A 111 -10.37 -14.52 11.75
CA ALA A 111 -9.42 -14.30 10.67
C ALA A 111 -9.15 -12.79 10.46
N VAL A 112 -10.17 -11.94 10.52
CA VAL A 112 -10.01 -10.47 10.44
C VAL A 112 -9.16 -9.92 11.59
N LEU A 113 -9.32 -10.43 12.82
CA LEU A 113 -8.45 -10.07 13.95
C LEU A 113 -6.97 -10.38 13.65
N VAL A 114 -6.67 -11.61 13.23
CA VAL A 114 -5.29 -12.03 12.91
C VAL A 114 -4.75 -11.23 11.72
N MET A 115 -5.59 -10.93 10.73
CA MET A 115 -5.23 -10.10 9.58
C MET A 115 -4.86 -8.66 10.02
N CYS A 116 -5.56 -8.07 11.00
CA CYS A 116 -5.18 -6.78 11.58
C CYS A 116 -3.76 -6.81 12.18
N LEU A 117 -3.42 -7.88 12.92
CA LEU A 117 -2.08 -8.05 13.50
C LEU A 117 -1.01 -8.18 12.40
N ALA A 118 -1.29 -8.96 11.36
CA ALA A 118 -0.38 -9.14 10.24
C ALA A 118 -0.14 -7.82 9.48
N ILE A 119 -1.20 -7.06 9.21
CA ILE A 119 -1.13 -5.77 8.51
C ILE A 119 -0.36 -4.74 9.36
N ALA A 120 -0.63 -4.67 10.67
CA ALA A 120 0.11 -3.78 11.56
C ALA A 120 1.61 -4.11 11.59
N ALA A 121 1.98 -5.39 11.62
CA ALA A 121 3.39 -5.80 11.52
C ALA A 121 4.04 -5.39 10.19
N ALA A 122 3.34 -5.60 9.06
CA ALA A 122 3.83 -5.17 7.75
C ALA A 122 4.00 -3.64 7.66
N PHE A 123 3.03 -2.87 8.16
CA PHE A 123 3.11 -1.41 8.19
C PHE A 123 4.19 -0.89 9.13
N TRP A 124 4.41 -1.54 10.27
CA TRP A 124 5.52 -1.20 11.15
C TRP A 124 6.88 -1.42 10.48
N PHE A 125 7.06 -2.57 9.80
CA PHE A 125 8.26 -2.85 9.03
C PHE A 125 8.51 -1.78 7.96
N THR A 126 7.50 -1.46 7.16
CA THR A 126 7.54 -0.41 6.13
C THR A 126 7.89 0.95 6.73
N ARG A 127 7.27 1.31 7.87
CA ARG A 127 7.55 2.56 8.57
C ARG A 127 9.02 2.65 8.98
N CYS A 128 9.56 1.57 9.53
CA CYS A 128 10.94 1.51 10.01
C CYS A 128 11.98 1.57 8.90
N ASN A 129 11.68 0.98 7.74
CA ASN A 129 12.70 0.66 6.74
C ASN A 129 12.55 1.41 5.40
N LEU A 130 11.33 1.76 5.01
CA LEU A 130 11.04 2.30 3.68
C LEU A 130 10.66 3.78 3.72
N THR A 131 10.09 4.27 4.83
CA THR A 131 9.56 5.65 4.92
C THR A 131 10.44 6.61 5.75
N GLY A 132 11.60 6.15 6.23
CA GLY A 132 12.68 6.98 6.76
C GLY A 132 12.49 7.68 8.12
N SER A 133 11.31 7.59 8.76
CA SER A 133 11.03 8.28 10.03
C SER A 133 11.13 7.35 11.24
N THR A 134 12.34 7.01 11.67
CA THR A 134 12.58 6.30 12.93
C THR A 134 13.89 6.71 13.61
N GLN A 135 14.13 8.02 13.75
CA GLN A 135 15.09 8.49 14.74
C GLN A 135 14.56 8.10 16.14
N GLY A 136 15.06 6.97 16.69
CA GLY A 136 14.66 6.45 18.00
C GLY A 136 13.67 5.26 18.01
N SER A 137 13.42 4.57 16.89
CA SER A 137 12.55 3.37 16.92
C SER A 137 13.13 2.28 17.82
N ALA A 138 12.31 1.80 18.75
CA ALA A 138 12.63 0.65 19.59
C ALA A 138 12.94 -0.54 18.67
N LYS A 139 14.14 -1.12 18.81
CA LYS A 139 14.41 -2.45 18.28
C LYS A 139 13.48 -3.41 18.98
N CYS A 140 12.39 -3.75 18.31
CA CYS A 140 11.39 -4.66 18.81
C CYS A 140 11.63 -5.98 18.08
N SER A 141 12.36 -6.89 18.72
CA SER A 141 12.66 -8.18 18.09
C SER A 141 11.37 -8.96 17.88
N LEU A 142 10.48 -8.97 18.86
CA LEU A 142 9.21 -9.70 18.78
C LEU A 142 8.06 -8.77 18.43
N PRO A 143 7.35 -8.97 17.30
CA PRO A 143 6.23 -8.13 16.90
C PRO A 143 5.22 -7.88 18.04
N PHE A 144 5.00 -8.88 18.89
CA PHE A 144 4.01 -8.88 19.97
C PHE A 144 4.54 -8.52 21.38
N ARG A 145 5.87 -8.41 21.58
CA ARG A 145 6.47 -8.02 22.88
C ARG A 145 7.31 -6.76 22.72
N VAL A 146 6.63 -5.66 22.45
CA VAL A 146 7.22 -4.31 22.28
C VAL A 146 7.97 -3.82 23.53
N SER A 147 7.67 -4.38 24.71
CA SER A 147 8.24 -3.95 25.99
C SER A 147 9.53 -4.69 26.41
N GLU A 148 9.93 -5.77 25.73
CA GLU A 148 11.13 -6.53 26.12
C GLU A 148 12.35 -6.01 25.35
N SER A 149 13.21 -5.27 26.06
CA SER A 149 14.42 -4.61 25.56
C SER A 149 15.57 -5.57 25.20
N LYS A 150 15.31 -6.87 25.05
CA LYS A 150 16.32 -7.87 24.72
C LYS A 150 16.47 -7.92 23.20
N GLU A 151 17.60 -7.44 22.70
CA GLU A 151 17.96 -7.58 21.30
C GLU A 151 18.18 -9.09 21.02
N LEU A 152 17.26 -9.71 20.28
CA LEU A 152 17.36 -11.11 19.84
C LEU A 152 18.05 -11.14 18.47
N VAL A 153 19.38 -11.17 18.47
CA VAL A 153 20.19 -11.07 17.25
C VAL A 153 20.02 -12.30 16.38
N GLU A 154 19.96 -13.49 16.98
CA GLU A 154 19.81 -14.74 16.23
C GLU A 154 18.42 -14.90 15.64
N TRP A 155 17.40 -14.29 16.25
CA TRP A 155 16.06 -14.25 15.68
C TRP A 155 15.98 -13.32 14.47
N GLU A 156 16.71 -12.21 14.49
CA GLU A 156 16.85 -11.33 13.33
C GLU A 156 17.62 -12.03 12.20
N ASN A 157 18.66 -12.79 12.54
CA ASN A 157 19.39 -13.65 11.59
C ASN A 157 18.46 -14.73 11.00
N TRP A 158 17.63 -15.38 11.82
CA TRP A 158 16.63 -16.34 11.35
C TRP A 158 15.67 -15.67 10.37
N ALA A 159 15.13 -14.48 10.69
CA ALA A 159 14.23 -13.76 9.80
C ALA A 159 14.90 -13.39 8.48
N LYS A 160 16.18 -13.00 8.52
CA LYS A 160 17.00 -12.80 7.31
C LYS A 160 17.09 -14.09 6.49
N ILE A 161 17.38 -15.24 7.11
CA ILE A 161 17.43 -16.54 6.42
C ILE A 161 16.08 -16.84 5.74
N GLN A 162 14.96 -16.62 6.43
CA GLN A 162 13.62 -16.81 5.88
C GLN A 162 13.39 -15.95 4.63
N LEU A 163 13.81 -14.69 4.64
CA LEU A 163 13.61 -13.79 3.49
C LEU A 163 14.57 -14.11 2.33
N VAL A 164 15.84 -14.40 2.60
CA VAL A 164 16.86 -14.71 1.59
C VAL A 164 16.64 -16.08 0.94
N SER A 165 15.88 -16.98 1.60
CA SER A 165 15.46 -18.27 1.02
C SER A 165 14.73 -18.15 -0.33
N ALA A 166 14.24 -16.95 -0.66
CA ALA A 166 13.70 -16.60 -1.97
C ALA A 166 14.75 -16.57 -3.11
N GLY A 167 16.03 -16.80 -2.80
CA GLY A 167 17.11 -16.95 -3.78
C GLY A 167 17.93 -15.71 -4.04
N SER A 168 17.87 -14.69 -3.17
CA SER A 168 18.66 -13.47 -3.29
C SER A 168 18.97 -12.86 -1.93
N ASP A 169 20.13 -12.22 -1.80
CA ASP A 169 20.50 -11.45 -0.60
C ASP A 169 19.63 -10.20 -0.42
N LEU A 170 19.72 -9.56 0.75
CA LEU A 170 19.04 -8.30 1.02
C LEU A 170 19.72 -7.13 0.27
N LEU A 171 18.91 -6.23 -0.31
CA LEU A 171 19.36 -5.02 -1.02
C LEU A 171 20.05 -3.99 -0.11
N GLY A 172 19.86 -4.10 1.21
CA GLY A 172 20.37 -3.13 2.17
C GLY A 172 20.33 -3.61 3.61
N LYS A 173 20.60 -2.68 4.53
CA LYS A 173 20.49 -2.92 5.96
C LYS A 173 19.07 -2.63 6.40
N PHE A 174 18.35 -3.69 6.74
CA PHE A 174 17.00 -3.64 7.27
C PHE A 174 17.01 -3.99 8.76
N SER A 175 16.03 -3.47 9.48
CA SER A 175 15.80 -3.74 10.89
C SER A 175 14.38 -4.28 11.10
N ASN A 176 14.19 -5.04 12.18
CA ASN A 176 12.90 -5.62 12.53
C ASN A 176 12.34 -6.56 11.43
N LEU A 177 13.21 -7.31 10.73
CA LEU A 177 12.84 -8.24 9.67
C LEU A 177 11.80 -9.28 10.12
N GLN A 178 11.83 -9.61 11.41
CA GLN A 178 10.85 -10.48 12.07
C GLN A 178 9.40 -10.02 11.86
N HIS A 179 9.14 -8.71 11.75
CA HIS A 179 7.79 -8.19 11.50
C HIS A 179 7.29 -8.53 10.09
N LEU A 180 8.17 -8.46 9.08
CA LEU A 180 7.82 -8.84 7.71
C LEU A 180 7.56 -10.35 7.60
N VAL A 181 8.42 -11.16 8.22
CA VAL A 181 8.25 -12.62 8.26
C VAL A 181 6.97 -13.00 9.01
N PHE A 182 6.68 -12.36 10.14
CA PHE A 182 5.46 -12.55 10.91
C PHE A 182 4.21 -12.23 10.10
N ALA A 183 4.15 -11.04 9.48
CA ALA A 183 3.03 -10.66 8.62
C ALA A 183 2.80 -11.67 7.49
N ARG A 184 3.89 -12.08 6.83
CA ARG A 184 3.86 -13.07 5.76
C ARG A 184 3.29 -14.40 6.25
N MET A 185 3.86 -14.98 7.31
CA MET A 185 3.45 -16.27 7.84
C MET A 185 1.99 -16.28 8.28
N LEU A 186 1.51 -15.22 8.95
CA LEU A 186 0.11 -15.10 9.36
C LEU A 186 -0.85 -15.04 8.16
N LEU A 187 -0.56 -14.21 7.15
CA LEU A 187 -1.45 -14.08 5.99
C LEU A 187 -1.52 -15.38 5.17
N PHE A 188 -0.39 -16.06 4.95
CA PHE A 188 -0.39 -17.37 4.30
C PHE A 188 -1.20 -18.39 5.10
N LYS A 189 -0.95 -18.47 6.41
CA LYS A 189 -1.70 -19.39 7.27
C LYS A 189 -3.20 -19.12 7.23
N LEU A 190 -3.61 -17.86 7.30
CA LEU A 190 -5.02 -17.49 7.20
C LEU A 190 -5.62 -17.89 5.85
N LYS A 191 -4.89 -17.70 4.74
CA LYS A 191 -5.36 -18.08 3.40
C LYS A 191 -5.59 -19.58 3.31
N ASP A 192 -4.67 -20.39 3.84
CA ASP A 192 -4.82 -21.85 3.86
C ASP A 192 -6.05 -22.26 4.70
N LEU A 193 -6.20 -21.70 5.90
CA LEU A 193 -7.32 -22.02 6.80
C LEU A 193 -8.69 -21.59 6.26
N LEU A 194 -8.75 -20.48 5.53
CA LEU A 194 -9.98 -20.02 4.87
C LEU A 194 -10.29 -20.85 3.62
N PHE A 195 -9.28 -21.33 2.90
CA PHE A 195 -9.45 -22.17 1.71
C PHE A 195 -9.90 -23.61 2.03
N GLU A 196 -9.38 -24.21 3.10
CA GLU A 196 -9.73 -25.60 3.51
C GLU A 196 -11.23 -25.83 3.76
N THR A 197 -12.04 -24.77 3.84
CA THR A 197 -13.44 -24.82 4.28
C THR A 197 -14.47 -24.47 3.22
N THR A 198 -14.04 -23.97 2.06
CA THR A 198 -14.92 -23.66 0.92
C THR A 198 -15.41 -24.91 0.17
N ALA A 199 -15.00 -26.12 0.59
CA ALA A 199 -15.45 -27.39 0.02
C ALA A 199 -16.85 -27.85 0.46
N THR A 200 -17.49 -27.13 1.40
CA THR A 200 -18.87 -27.41 1.85
C THR A 200 -19.82 -26.30 1.39
N GLU A 201 -20.81 -26.67 0.57
CA GLU A 201 -21.75 -25.84 -0.21
C GLU A 201 -22.73 -24.96 0.62
N THR A 202 -22.24 -24.21 1.61
CA THR A 202 -23.05 -23.19 2.31
C THR A 202 -22.55 -21.80 1.94
N GLU A 203 -23.45 -20.83 1.87
CA GLU A 203 -23.17 -19.41 1.65
C GLU A 203 -22.28 -18.86 2.77
N THR A 204 -20.97 -19.11 2.69
CA THR A 204 -19.98 -18.68 3.67
C THR A 204 -19.39 -17.33 3.26
N PHE A 205 -19.17 -16.47 4.25
CA PHE A 205 -18.50 -15.20 4.03
C PHE A 205 -17.02 -15.45 3.70
N GLU A 206 -16.61 -14.99 2.53
CA GLU A 206 -15.23 -15.05 2.08
C GLU A 206 -14.51 -13.73 2.37
N VAL A 207 -13.40 -13.80 3.10
CA VAL A 207 -12.51 -12.65 3.35
C VAL A 207 -11.70 -12.35 2.09
N ARG A 208 -12.29 -11.63 1.14
CA ARG A 208 -11.76 -11.50 -0.23
C ARG A 208 -10.49 -10.65 -0.31
N SER A 209 -10.26 -9.74 0.64
CA SER A 209 -9.08 -8.87 0.63
C SER A 209 -7.78 -9.58 1.01
N ILE A 210 -7.84 -10.82 1.53
CA ILE A 210 -6.65 -11.53 2.01
C ILE A 210 -5.57 -11.70 0.94
N SER A 211 -5.95 -12.11 -0.28
CA SER A 211 -4.98 -12.31 -1.37
C SER A 211 -4.34 -11.00 -1.81
N TRP A 212 -5.07 -9.88 -1.69
CA TRP A 212 -4.51 -8.55 -1.94
C TRP A 212 -3.49 -8.15 -0.86
N TRP A 213 -3.75 -8.45 0.42
CA TRP A 213 -2.78 -8.23 1.48
C TRP A 213 -1.53 -9.11 1.34
N ILE A 214 -1.69 -10.37 0.92
CA ILE A 214 -0.56 -11.26 0.60
C ILE A 214 0.29 -10.65 -0.51
N VAL A 215 -0.32 -10.18 -1.60
CA VAL A 215 0.38 -9.47 -2.68
C VAL A 215 1.22 -8.32 -2.13
N ARG A 216 0.65 -7.47 -1.27
CA ARG A 216 1.35 -6.30 -0.71
C ARG A 216 2.55 -6.70 0.13
N VAL A 217 2.40 -7.72 0.99
CA VAL A 217 3.51 -8.25 1.80
C VAL A 217 4.59 -8.89 0.93
N LEU A 218 4.22 -9.64 -0.11
CA LEU A 218 5.17 -10.23 -1.05
C LEU A 218 5.89 -9.17 -1.90
N LEU A 219 5.23 -8.07 -2.27
CA LEU A 219 5.87 -6.94 -2.94
C LEU A 219 6.88 -6.24 -2.02
N ILE A 220 6.56 -6.06 -0.73
CA ILE A 220 7.52 -5.58 0.27
C ILE A 220 8.70 -6.56 0.39
N HIS A 221 8.44 -7.87 0.41
CA HIS A 221 9.50 -8.87 0.42
C HIS A 221 10.39 -8.77 -0.82
N GLN A 222 9.82 -8.67 -2.03
CA GLN A 222 10.61 -8.52 -3.24
C GLN A 222 11.48 -7.24 -3.22
N ARG A 223 11.04 -6.16 -2.59
CA ARG A 223 11.83 -4.92 -2.48
C ARG A 223 13.00 -4.99 -1.51
N VAL A 224 12.92 -5.84 -0.48
CA VAL A 224 14.05 -6.02 0.43
C VAL A 224 15.14 -6.88 -0.18
N LEU A 225 14.86 -7.62 -1.26
CA LEU A 225 15.84 -8.45 -1.97
C LEU A 225 16.61 -7.64 -3.02
N HIS A 226 17.87 -8.03 -3.23
CA HIS A 226 18.75 -7.41 -4.22
C HIS A 226 18.32 -7.74 -5.65
N GLU A 227 17.95 -9.00 -5.89
CA GLU A 227 17.52 -9.50 -7.20
C GLU A 227 16.06 -9.95 -7.18
N ARG A 228 15.49 -10.05 -8.39
CA ARG A 228 14.12 -10.53 -8.62
C ARG A 228 14.04 -12.03 -8.34
N SER A 229 13.21 -12.42 -7.39
CA SER A 229 12.95 -13.84 -7.08
C SER A 229 11.85 -14.40 -7.96
N SER A 230 12.14 -15.50 -8.67
CA SER A 230 11.15 -16.22 -9.48
C SER A 230 10.07 -16.90 -8.63
N SER A 231 10.43 -17.43 -7.45
CA SER A 231 9.45 -18.07 -6.55
C SER A 231 8.48 -17.05 -5.96
N LEU A 232 8.97 -15.84 -5.60
CA LEU A 232 8.09 -14.74 -5.23
C LEU A 232 7.19 -14.33 -6.40
N PHE A 233 7.72 -14.28 -7.62
CA PHE A 233 6.94 -13.91 -8.80
C PHE A 233 5.78 -14.87 -9.06
N GLU A 234 6.03 -16.19 -8.99
CA GLU A 234 4.99 -17.21 -9.20
C GLU A 234 3.85 -17.04 -8.20
N MET A 235 4.15 -16.88 -6.91
CA MET A 235 3.13 -16.61 -5.88
C MET A 235 2.41 -15.29 -6.13
N LEU A 236 3.15 -14.23 -6.45
CA LEU A 236 2.61 -12.91 -6.76
C LEU A 236 1.63 -12.95 -7.93
N GLN A 237 1.91 -13.74 -8.99
CA GLN A 237 0.98 -13.90 -10.11
C GLN A 237 -0.33 -14.57 -9.69
N VAL A 238 -0.27 -15.61 -8.86
CA VAL A 238 -1.44 -16.34 -8.38
C VAL A 238 -2.33 -15.43 -7.53
N TYR A 239 -1.78 -14.80 -6.49
CA TYR A 239 -2.58 -13.98 -5.59
C TYR A 239 -3.02 -12.66 -6.20
N MET A 240 -2.24 -12.08 -7.13
CA MET A 240 -2.68 -10.91 -7.88
C MET A 240 -3.84 -11.24 -8.82
N ALA A 241 -3.82 -12.40 -9.47
CA ALA A 241 -4.93 -12.83 -10.32
C ALA A 241 -6.22 -13.02 -9.50
N GLU A 242 -6.12 -13.63 -8.31
CA GLU A 242 -7.25 -13.78 -7.39
C GLU A 242 -7.77 -12.41 -6.90
N ALA A 243 -6.86 -11.52 -6.47
CA ALA A 243 -7.24 -10.19 -6.03
C ALA A 243 -7.92 -9.38 -7.16
N LEU A 244 -7.40 -9.45 -8.39
CA LEU A 244 -8.01 -8.83 -9.57
C LEU A 244 -9.35 -9.46 -9.93
N ASP A 245 -9.53 -10.77 -9.71
CA ASP A 245 -10.85 -11.36 -9.87
C ASP A 245 -11.84 -10.73 -8.88
N HIS A 246 -11.47 -10.49 -7.62
CA HIS A 246 -12.38 -9.88 -6.65
C HIS A 246 -12.61 -8.37 -6.87
N PHE A 247 -11.56 -7.60 -7.18
CA PHE A 247 -11.62 -6.12 -7.11
C PHE A 247 -11.22 -5.39 -8.41
N GLY A 248 -10.81 -6.12 -9.45
CA GLY A 248 -10.41 -5.57 -10.75
C GLY A 248 -11.55 -5.10 -11.64
N ALA A 249 -12.80 -5.17 -11.18
CA ALA A 249 -13.95 -4.62 -11.89
C ALA A 249 -14.81 -3.78 -10.95
N LEU A 250 -15.21 -2.61 -11.42
CA LEU A 250 -16.00 -1.64 -10.64
C LEU A 250 -17.30 -2.27 -10.08
N GLU A 251 -17.97 -3.08 -10.88
CA GLU A 251 -19.22 -3.75 -10.48
C GLU A 251 -19.00 -4.80 -9.39
N LYS A 252 -17.84 -5.46 -9.36
CA LYS A 252 -17.49 -6.42 -8.29
C LYS A 252 -17.19 -5.71 -6.97
N VAL A 253 -16.49 -4.57 -7.02
CA VAL A 253 -16.24 -3.72 -5.85
C VAL A 253 -17.55 -3.17 -5.28
N LYS A 254 -18.42 -2.63 -6.15
CA LYS A 254 -19.73 -2.12 -5.76
C LYS A 254 -20.63 -3.21 -5.19
N SER A 255 -20.65 -4.41 -5.77
CA SER A 255 -21.50 -5.48 -5.27
C SER A 255 -21.04 -6.02 -3.92
N TYR A 256 -19.73 -6.03 -3.66
CA TYR A 256 -19.18 -6.57 -2.42
C TYR A 256 -19.37 -5.64 -1.21
N TRP A 257 -19.16 -4.33 -1.36
CA TRP A 257 -19.30 -3.37 -0.25
C TRP A 257 -20.58 -2.52 -0.30
N ALA A 258 -21.31 -2.53 -1.41
CA ALA A 258 -22.62 -1.89 -1.60
C ALA A 258 -22.68 -0.46 -1.01
N THR A 259 -23.55 -0.25 -0.02
CA THR A 259 -23.84 1.05 0.58
C THR A 259 -22.74 1.58 1.51
N LYS A 260 -21.69 0.80 1.81
CA LYS A 260 -20.58 1.21 2.69
C LYS A 260 -19.51 2.04 1.98
N LEU A 261 -19.55 2.08 0.64
CA LEU A 261 -18.62 2.85 -0.18
C LEU A 261 -18.97 4.33 -0.17
N LEU A 262 -17.95 5.17 -0.05
CA LEU A 262 -18.06 6.61 -0.28
C LEU A 262 -18.07 6.92 -1.79
N GLU A 263 -18.42 8.16 -2.14
CA GLU A 263 -18.35 8.64 -3.53
C GLU A 263 -16.93 8.47 -4.09
N ASP A 264 -16.82 7.99 -5.33
CA ASP A 264 -15.57 7.63 -6.04
C ASP A 264 -14.69 6.56 -5.39
N GLU A 265 -15.07 5.99 -4.24
CA GLU A 265 -14.24 5.01 -3.52
C GLU A 265 -14.12 3.70 -4.31
N ALA A 266 -15.21 3.27 -4.94
CA ALA A 266 -15.21 2.08 -5.79
C ALA A 266 -14.18 2.19 -6.93
N SER A 267 -14.19 3.34 -7.61
CA SER A 267 -13.23 3.68 -8.67
C SER A 267 -11.80 3.75 -8.14
N SER A 268 -11.60 4.33 -6.96
CA SER A 268 -10.29 4.45 -6.32
C SER A 268 -9.72 3.07 -5.96
N ILE A 269 -10.54 2.17 -5.41
CA ILE A 269 -10.16 0.79 -5.08
C ILE A 269 -9.80 0.02 -6.35
N THR A 270 -10.67 0.03 -7.37
CA THR A 270 -10.40 -0.65 -8.64
C THR A 270 -9.16 -0.10 -9.34
N SER A 271 -8.95 1.22 -9.31
CA SER A 271 -7.75 1.83 -9.85
C SER A 271 -6.49 1.40 -9.08
N THR A 272 -6.55 1.36 -7.74
CA THR A 272 -5.42 1.00 -6.89
C THR A 272 -4.96 -0.44 -7.14
N ILE A 273 -5.87 -1.41 -7.25
CA ILE A 273 -5.47 -2.80 -7.50
C ILE A 273 -4.81 -2.97 -8.87
N HIS A 274 -5.34 -2.32 -9.91
CA HIS A 274 -4.70 -2.31 -11.22
C HIS A 274 -3.34 -1.59 -11.21
N LEU A 275 -3.19 -0.54 -10.41
CA LEU A 275 -1.92 0.15 -10.24
C LEU A 275 -0.88 -0.74 -9.55
N GLU A 276 -1.26 -1.47 -8.50
CA GLU A 276 -0.38 -2.44 -7.85
C GLU A 276 -0.02 -3.60 -8.79
N ALA A 277 -0.97 -4.06 -9.62
CA ALA A 277 -0.70 -5.02 -10.69
C ALA A 277 0.28 -4.46 -11.72
N CYS A 278 0.15 -3.19 -12.10
CA CYS A 278 1.08 -2.50 -12.99
C CYS A 278 2.50 -2.50 -12.40
N VAL A 279 2.65 -2.04 -11.15
CA VAL A 279 3.95 -1.99 -10.45
C VAL A 279 4.58 -3.37 -10.35
N LEU A 280 3.80 -4.40 -10.02
CA LEU A 280 4.26 -5.78 -9.99
C LEU A 280 4.83 -6.22 -11.34
N GLN A 281 4.11 -5.96 -12.44
CA GLN A 281 4.59 -6.34 -13.78
C GLN A 281 5.85 -5.55 -14.17
N SER A 282 5.88 -4.25 -13.88
CA SER A 282 7.07 -3.42 -14.10
C SER A 282 8.26 -3.94 -13.31
N MET A 283 8.05 -4.35 -12.04
CA MET A 283 9.08 -4.86 -11.14
C MET A 283 9.79 -6.08 -11.71
N TYR A 284 9.09 -6.90 -12.49
CA TYR A 284 9.65 -8.08 -13.18
C TYR A 284 9.95 -7.86 -14.66
N GLY A 285 9.98 -6.61 -15.13
CA GLY A 285 10.35 -6.27 -16.50
C GLY A 285 9.30 -6.62 -17.56
N ARG A 286 8.05 -6.90 -17.17
CA ARG A 286 6.95 -7.22 -18.08
C ARG A 286 6.22 -5.95 -18.52
N ILE A 287 6.87 -5.17 -19.38
CA ILE A 287 6.43 -3.83 -19.80
C ILE A 287 5.05 -3.83 -20.46
N ASP A 288 4.75 -4.81 -21.32
CA ASP A 288 3.46 -4.85 -22.02
C ASP A 288 2.30 -5.14 -21.08
N HIS A 289 2.47 -6.08 -20.13
CA HIS A 289 1.48 -6.34 -19.10
C HIS A 289 1.31 -5.14 -18.15
N SER A 290 2.41 -4.47 -17.80
CA SER A 290 2.38 -3.25 -17.00
C SER A 290 1.56 -2.15 -17.69
N ARG A 291 1.76 -1.94 -19.01
CA ARG A 291 0.97 -0.98 -19.79
C ARG A 291 -0.52 -1.29 -19.78
N LEU A 292 -0.91 -2.56 -19.97
CA LEU A 292 -2.32 -2.97 -19.93
C LEU A 292 -2.97 -2.70 -18.57
N GLN A 293 -2.25 -2.98 -17.48
CA GLN A 293 -2.73 -2.71 -16.13
C GLN A 293 -2.82 -1.21 -15.85
N LEU A 294 -1.87 -0.41 -16.33
CA LEU A 294 -1.92 1.05 -16.20
C LEU A 294 -3.13 1.66 -16.92
N GLU A 295 -3.44 1.20 -18.14
CA GLU A 295 -4.64 1.65 -18.86
C GLU A 295 -5.93 1.24 -18.13
N SER A 296 -5.97 0.05 -17.53
CA SER A 296 -7.11 -0.38 -16.72
C SER A 296 -7.27 0.49 -15.46
N ALA A 297 -6.16 0.84 -14.81
CA ALA A 297 -6.14 1.72 -13.64
C ALA A 297 -6.60 3.15 -13.96
N LYS A 298 -6.14 3.69 -15.09
CA LYS A 298 -6.57 4.99 -15.66
C LYS A 298 -8.06 5.01 -15.98
N ALA A 299 -8.55 3.98 -16.67
CA ALA A 299 -9.97 3.84 -17.00
C ALA A 299 -10.84 3.79 -15.73
N ALA A 300 -10.42 3.04 -14.70
CA ALA A 300 -11.13 2.97 -13.43
C ALA A 300 -11.16 4.31 -12.67
N ALA A 301 -10.07 5.08 -12.72
CA ALA A 301 -9.98 6.42 -12.14
C ALA A 301 -10.70 7.49 -12.97
N GLY A 302 -11.08 7.19 -14.23
CA GLY A 302 -11.59 8.21 -15.15
C GLY A 302 -10.54 9.28 -15.46
N LEU A 303 -9.27 8.88 -15.50
CA LEU A 303 -8.13 9.76 -15.69
C LEU A 303 -7.45 9.45 -17.04
N GLU A 304 -7.40 10.44 -17.91
CA GLU A 304 -6.53 10.43 -19.08
C GLU A 304 -5.50 11.54 -18.94
N PHE A 305 -4.26 11.29 -19.36
CA PHE A 305 -3.26 12.34 -19.42
C PHE A 305 -2.42 12.21 -20.69
N SER A 306 -1.99 13.36 -21.21
CA SER A 306 -1.16 13.47 -22.40
C SER A 306 -0.14 14.59 -22.23
N VAL A 307 0.96 14.51 -22.99
CA VAL A 307 2.00 15.54 -22.96
C VAL A 307 1.81 16.46 -24.15
N THR A 308 1.76 17.77 -23.90
CA THR A 308 1.66 18.80 -24.93
C THR A 308 2.81 19.80 -24.85
N GLY A 309 2.98 20.60 -25.91
CA GLY A 309 3.92 21.72 -25.93
C GLY A 309 3.29 23.02 -25.46
N ALA A 310 3.94 23.73 -24.53
CA ALA A 310 3.56 25.06 -24.07
C ALA A 310 4.77 25.99 -24.03
N LEU A 311 4.58 27.30 -24.27
CA LEU A 311 5.68 28.26 -24.19
C LEU A 311 5.98 28.60 -22.71
N GLY A 312 7.26 28.57 -22.34
CA GLY A 312 7.70 28.88 -20.98
C GLY A 312 9.18 29.24 -20.85
N PHE A 313 9.55 29.64 -19.64
CA PHE A 313 10.91 30.00 -19.24
C PHE A 313 11.45 28.96 -18.25
N ARG A 314 12.66 28.47 -18.52
CA ARG A 314 13.33 27.49 -17.64
C ARG A 314 14.46 28.10 -16.82
N THR A 315 14.92 29.30 -17.20
CA THR A 315 15.91 30.07 -16.44
C THR A 315 15.47 31.50 -16.23
N ILE A 316 15.98 32.13 -15.17
CA ILE A 316 15.65 33.53 -14.82
C ILE A 316 16.15 34.55 -15.86
N HIS A 317 17.17 34.18 -16.64
CA HIS A 317 17.82 35.06 -17.62
C HIS A 317 17.34 34.82 -19.06
N GLN A 318 16.47 33.83 -19.28
CA GLN A 318 15.93 33.54 -20.59
C GLN A 318 15.04 34.70 -21.07
N VAL A 319 15.39 35.30 -22.21
CA VAL A 319 14.68 36.47 -22.76
C VAL A 319 13.43 36.05 -23.55
N ASP A 320 13.57 35.03 -24.41
CA ASP A 320 12.47 34.54 -25.25
C ASP A 320 11.90 33.23 -24.69
N PRO A 321 10.56 33.07 -24.63
CA PRO A 321 9.97 31.83 -24.18
C PRO A 321 10.24 30.70 -25.18
N LYS A 322 10.51 29.50 -24.64
CA LYS A 322 10.78 28.29 -25.42
C LYS A 322 9.70 27.25 -25.17
N ALA A 323 9.47 26.37 -26.14
CA ALA A 323 8.58 25.22 -25.95
C ALA A 323 9.06 24.36 -24.77
N GLN A 324 8.15 24.08 -23.86
CA GLN A 324 8.26 23.18 -22.71
C GLN A 324 7.22 22.09 -22.89
N MET A 325 7.55 20.87 -22.51
CA MET A 325 6.59 19.77 -22.47
C MET A 325 5.84 19.84 -21.15
N VAL A 326 4.51 19.76 -21.21
CA VAL A 326 3.65 19.88 -20.03
C VAL A 326 2.61 18.78 -20.04
N LEU A 327 2.34 18.20 -18.88
CA LEU A 327 1.30 17.22 -18.69
C LEU A 327 -0.08 17.89 -18.62
N ILE A 328 -1.00 17.41 -19.43
CA ILE A 328 -2.42 17.70 -19.33
C ILE A 328 -3.11 16.47 -18.77
N ALA A 329 -4.00 16.66 -17.80
CA ALA A 329 -4.89 15.62 -17.33
C ALA A 329 -6.36 15.99 -17.55
N ASN A 330 -7.12 14.99 -17.97
CA ASN A 330 -8.56 15.03 -18.16
C ASN A 330 -9.17 14.12 -17.12
N THR A 331 -9.97 14.72 -16.25
CA THR A 331 -10.74 13.99 -15.24
C THR A 331 -12.20 14.03 -15.65
N ASN A 332 -12.96 12.96 -15.38
CA ASN A 332 -14.40 12.95 -15.64
C ASN A 332 -15.18 14.06 -14.91
N SER A 333 -14.58 14.70 -13.89
CA SER A 333 -15.16 15.81 -13.14
C SER A 333 -14.87 17.20 -13.74
N SER A 334 -13.94 17.33 -14.70
CA SER A 334 -13.57 18.61 -15.30
C SER A 334 -14.20 18.78 -16.69
N ASN A 335 -15.00 19.84 -16.87
CA ASN A 335 -15.47 20.28 -18.20
C ASN A 335 -14.29 20.90 -18.98
N GLY A 336 -13.43 20.04 -19.52
CA GLY A 336 -12.28 20.38 -20.36
C GLY A 336 -10.93 20.02 -19.73
N ASP A 337 -9.92 20.02 -20.59
CA ASP A 337 -8.54 19.69 -20.27
C ASP A 337 -7.97 20.57 -19.15
N VAL A 338 -7.28 19.93 -18.20
CA VAL A 338 -6.62 20.66 -17.10
C VAL A 338 -5.12 20.52 -17.24
N MET A 339 -4.45 21.65 -17.38
CA MET A 339 -3.00 21.71 -17.39
C MET A 339 -2.47 21.47 -15.97
N LEU A 340 -1.72 20.40 -15.78
CA LEU A 340 -1.07 20.08 -14.50
C LEU A 340 0.30 20.76 -14.46
N ALA A 341 0.27 22.10 -14.44
CA ALA A 341 1.46 22.91 -14.28
C ALA A 341 1.24 23.98 -13.22
N SER A 342 2.32 24.29 -12.49
CA SER A 342 2.28 25.39 -11.54
C SER A 342 2.26 26.74 -12.26
N GLU A 343 1.33 27.62 -11.89
CA GLU A 343 1.36 29.04 -12.28
C GLU A 343 2.52 29.80 -11.61
N LYS A 344 3.09 29.24 -10.55
CA LYS A 344 4.22 29.81 -9.80
C LYS A 344 5.48 29.03 -10.10
N ALA A 345 6.50 29.72 -10.59
CA ALA A 345 7.84 29.18 -10.66
C ALA A 345 8.29 28.89 -9.23
N ASP A 346 8.39 27.62 -8.86
CA ASP A 346 8.95 27.24 -7.57
C ASP A 346 10.47 27.15 -7.72
N VAL A 347 11.17 27.84 -6.82
CA VAL A 347 12.62 27.75 -6.67
C VAL A 347 12.97 26.53 -5.79
N GLY A 348 11.95 25.84 -5.24
CA GLY A 348 12.09 24.70 -4.35
C GLY A 348 12.46 25.13 -2.92
N PRO A 349 12.38 24.22 -1.94
CA PRO A 349 12.73 24.50 -0.55
C PRO A 349 14.26 24.48 -0.37
N TYR A 350 14.94 25.49 -0.90
CA TYR A 350 16.39 25.67 -0.77
C TYR A 350 16.76 26.66 0.34
N GLU A 351 16.37 26.37 1.58
CA GLU A 351 17.04 26.97 2.76
C GLU A 351 18.35 26.21 3.11
N SER A 352 18.64 25.09 2.44
CA SER A 352 19.76 24.20 2.77
C SER A 352 21.00 24.34 1.87
N TRP A 353 20.95 25.12 0.78
CA TRP A 353 22.10 25.35 -0.10
C TRP A 353 22.53 26.82 0.03
N GLY A 354 23.72 27.02 0.59
CA GLY A 354 24.24 28.36 0.87
C GLY A 354 24.31 29.27 -0.36
N SER A 355 23.86 30.50 -0.13
CA SER A 355 24.25 31.77 -0.77
C SER A 355 23.93 32.09 -2.23
N GLU A 356 23.49 31.17 -3.09
CA GLU A 356 23.06 31.55 -4.46
C GLU A 356 21.70 30.95 -4.84
N ALA A 357 20.77 31.81 -5.26
CA ALA A 357 19.46 31.39 -5.75
C ALA A 357 19.60 30.56 -7.04
N PRO A 358 18.89 29.42 -7.16
CA PRO A 358 18.87 28.62 -8.38
C PRO A 358 18.55 29.47 -9.62
N GLN A 359 19.44 29.45 -10.61
CA GLN A 359 19.25 30.16 -11.88
C GLN A 359 18.30 29.42 -12.83
N VAL A 360 18.01 28.14 -12.54
CA VAL A 360 17.15 27.23 -13.30
C VAL A 360 15.93 26.90 -12.44
N TYR A 361 14.73 27.01 -13.01
CA TYR A 361 13.50 26.63 -12.32
C TYR A 361 13.33 25.11 -12.35
N MET A 362 12.94 24.53 -11.21
CA MET A 362 12.57 23.10 -11.13
C MET A 362 11.27 22.84 -11.89
N ILE A 363 10.29 23.74 -11.77
CA ILE A 363 9.05 23.74 -12.54
C ILE A 363 9.10 24.92 -13.52
N PRO A 364 8.95 24.70 -14.84
CA PRO A 364 9.06 25.77 -15.83
C PRO A 364 7.97 26.83 -15.62
N LYS A 365 8.35 28.11 -15.76
CA LYS A 365 7.41 29.22 -15.70
C LYS A 365 6.71 29.37 -17.05
N LEU A 366 5.46 28.94 -17.15
CA LEU A 366 4.70 29.02 -18.41
C LEU A 366 4.25 30.44 -18.72
N VAL A 367 4.13 30.75 -20.02
CA VAL A 367 3.58 32.01 -20.51
C VAL A 367 2.06 31.92 -20.50
N ASN A 368 1.39 32.80 -19.77
CA ASN A 368 -0.07 32.85 -19.76
C ASN A 368 -0.62 33.16 -21.16
N ASN A 369 -1.38 32.23 -21.73
CA ASN A 369 -2.41 32.59 -22.68
C ASN A 369 -3.54 33.27 -21.89
N LYS A 370 -3.74 34.57 -22.13
CA LYS A 370 -4.76 35.41 -21.47
C LYS A 370 -6.22 34.95 -21.68
N SER A 371 -6.45 33.76 -22.23
CA SER A 371 -7.77 33.18 -22.48
C SER A 371 -8.28 32.22 -21.39
N GLU A 372 -7.44 31.78 -20.44
CA GLU A 372 -7.87 30.85 -19.37
C GLU A 372 -7.32 31.23 -17.98
N ALA A 373 -7.19 32.53 -17.71
CA ALA A 373 -6.87 33.03 -16.39
C ALA A 373 -8.04 32.72 -15.42
N GLY A 374 -7.93 31.62 -14.66
CA GLY A 374 -8.86 31.32 -13.56
C GLY A 374 -9.20 29.84 -13.31
N LYS A 375 -8.64 28.86 -14.02
CA LYS A 375 -8.72 27.46 -13.56
C LYS A 375 -7.52 27.20 -12.65
N ASP A 376 -7.74 27.32 -11.33
CA ASP A 376 -6.82 26.79 -10.33
C ASP A 376 -6.37 25.38 -10.77
N SER A 377 -5.06 25.10 -10.73
CA SER A 377 -4.52 23.77 -11.01
C SER A 377 -5.32 22.73 -10.24
N VAL A 378 -6.02 21.82 -10.93
CA VAL A 378 -6.85 20.82 -10.26
C VAL A 378 -5.95 20.01 -9.33
N THR A 379 -6.35 19.96 -8.06
CA THR A 379 -5.64 19.17 -7.05
C THR A 379 -5.92 17.71 -7.34
N LEU A 380 -4.87 16.97 -7.68
CA LEU A 380 -4.96 15.55 -7.98
C LEU A 380 -5.17 14.73 -6.72
N LYS A 381 -6.07 13.74 -6.78
CA LYS A 381 -6.22 12.74 -5.73
C LYS A 381 -4.93 11.90 -5.62
N PRO A 382 -4.63 11.31 -4.45
CA PRO A 382 -3.42 10.50 -4.26
C PRO A 382 -3.27 9.38 -5.30
N ILE A 383 -4.37 8.72 -5.67
CA ILE A 383 -4.35 7.67 -6.70
C ILE A 383 -4.03 8.22 -8.10
N GLU A 384 -4.52 9.41 -8.45
CA GLU A 384 -4.24 10.05 -9.74
C GLU A 384 -2.75 10.44 -9.85
N GLN A 385 -2.19 10.98 -8.76
CA GLN A 385 -0.76 11.25 -8.65
C GLN A 385 0.07 9.97 -8.84
N ALA A 386 -0.37 8.88 -8.23
CA ALA A 386 0.28 7.58 -8.34
C ALA A 386 0.23 7.02 -9.77
N LEU A 387 -0.87 7.22 -10.50
CA LEU A 387 -0.98 6.83 -11.92
C LEU A 387 0.01 7.59 -12.80
N ILE A 388 0.19 8.89 -12.56
CA ILE A 388 1.17 9.73 -13.27
C ILE A 388 2.59 9.24 -13.00
N LEU A 389 2.91 8.92 -11.74
CA LEU A 389 4.21 8.32 -11.39
C LEU A 389 4.41 6.93 -12.02
N ALA A 390 3.37 6.11 -12.14
CA ALA A 390 3.44 4.83 -12.84
C ALA A 390 3.70 4.98 -14.33
N GLN A 391 3.13 6.00 -14.98
CA GLN A 391 3.48 6.32 -16.36
C GLN A 391 4.95 6.71 -16.48
N CYS A 392 5.45 7.52 -15.54
CA CYS A 392 6.86 7.91 -15.48
C CYS A 392 7.77 6.67 -15.37
N LEU A 393 7.46 5.73 -14.48
CA LEU A 393 8.16 4.44 -14.36
C LEU A 393 8.08 3.58 -15.63
N LEU A 394 6.95 3.63 -16.35
CA LEU A 394 6.78 2.90 -17.60
C LEU A 394 7.69 3.45 -18.70
N ILE A 395 7.87 4.78 -18.75
CA ILE A 395 8.82 5.44 -19.66
C ILE A 395 10.25 5.05 -19.28
N GLU A 396 10.61 5.15 -18.00
CA GLU A 396 11.94 4.78 -17.48
C GLU A 396 12.34 3.35 -17.88
N ARG A 397 11.41 2.40 -17.78
CA ARG A 397 11.69 0.99 -18.03
C ARG A 397 11.42 0.55 -19.46
N GLY A 398 10.61 1.29 -20.21
CA GLY A 398 10.17 0.94 -21.56
C GLY A 398 10.97 1.61 -22.67
N SER A 399 11.66 2.72 -22.40
CA SER A 399 12.45 3.44 -23.40
C SER A 399 13.95 3.09 -23.32
N ARG A 400 14.70 3.52 -24.33
CA ARG A 400 16.16 3.43 -24.31
C ARG A 400 16.68 4.36 -23.22
N HIS A 401 17.74 3.93 -22.54
CA HIS A 401 18.42 4.73 -21.53
C HIS A 401 19.32 5.75 -22.24
N ASP A 402 18.73 6.83 -22.72
CA ASP A 402 19.42 7.95 -23.36
C ASP A 402 19.06 9.28 -22.67
N GLU A 403 19.66 10.37 -23.14
CA GLU A 403 19.38 11.70 -22.57
C GLU A 403 17.93 12.14 -22.83
N MET A 404 17.26 11.63 -23.88
CA MET A 404 15.88 12.01 -24.22
C MET A 404 14.88 11.44 -23.22
N GLN A 405 15.12 10.24 -22.68
CA GLN A 405 14.27 9.64 -21.66
C GLN A 405 14.00 10.58 -20.47
N ARG A 406 15.02 11.30 -20.01
CA ARG A 406 14.86 12.26 -18.90
C ARG A 406 13.91 13.39 -19.27
N TRP A 407 13.93 13.84 -20.52
CA TRP A 407 13.03 14.87 -21.03
C TRP A 407 11.60 14.36 -21.22
N ASP A 408 11.43 13.08 -21.59
CA ASP A 408 10.12 12.44 -21.70
C ASP A 408 9.46 12.24 -20.32
N MET A 409 10.26 11.98 -19.28
CA MET A 409 9.80 11.81 -17.90
C MET A 409 9.49 13.14 -17.20
N ALA A 410 10.20 14.22 -17.53
CA ALA A 410 10.14 15.49 -16.82
C ALA A 410 8.72 16.05 -16.63
N PRO A 411 7.83 16.06 -17.64
CA PRO A 411 6.47 16.60 -17.49
C PRO A 411 5.64 15.90 -16.41
N TYR A 412 5.87 14.60 -16.20
CA TYR A 412 5.17 13.81 -15.20
C TYR A 412 5.67 14.12 -13.79
N ILE A 413 6.99 14.26 -13.61
CA ILE A 413 7.60 14.61 -12.33
C ILE A 413 7.23 16.04 -11.94
N GLU A 414 7.38 17.00 -12.88
CA GLU A 414 7.04 18.41 -12.68
C GLU A 414 5.56 18.60 -12.31
N ALA A 415 4.65 17.80 -12.92
CA ALA A 415 3.24 17.82 -12.58
C ALA A 415 2.96 17.39 -11.13
N ILE A 416 3.68 16.39 -10.61
CA ILE A 416 3.54 15.91 -9.23
C ILE A 416 4.17 16.88 -8.24
N ASP A 417 5.38 17.39 -8.54
CA ASP A 417 6.06 18.38 -7.70
C ASP A 417 5.26 19.68 -7.56
N SER A 418 4.42 20.01 -8.55
CA SER A 418 3.51 21.16 -8.49
C SER A 418 2.32 20.98 -7.54
N GLN A 419 2.04 19.76 -7.07
CA GLN A 419 0.89 19.49 -6.18
C GLN A 419 1.23 19.84 -4.72
N ASN A 420 0.36 20.61 -4.06
CA ASN A 420 0.52 20.96 -2.64
C ASN A 420 0.26 19.77 -1.69
N SER A 421 -0.50 18.78 -2.14
CA SER A 421 -0.81 17.57 -1.38
C SER A 421 0.30 16.54 -1.52
N LYS A 422 0.87 16.08 -0.40
CA LYS A 422 1.89 15.03 -0.39
C LYS A 422 1.26 13.68 -0.74
N VAL A 423 1.96 12.92 -1.59
CA VAL A 423 1.69 11.51 -1.87
C VAL A 423 1.59 10.73 -0.55
N ASN A 424 0.49 10.00 -0.37
CA ASN A 424 0.20 9.27 0.86
C ASN A 424 1.24 8.16 1.13
N ILE A 425 1.47 7.82 2.40
CA ILE A 425 2.51 6.85 2.85
C ILE A 425 2.43 5.50 2.11
N PHE A 426 1.23 5.07 1.72
CA PHE A 426 1.06 3.82 0.98
C PHE A 426 1.42 3.95 -0.51
N CYS A 427 1.20 5.10 -1.15
CA CYS A 427 1.77 5.35 -2.48
C CYS A 427 3.31 5.35 -2.41
N SER A 428 3.91 5.84 -1.33
CA SER A 428 5.36 5.65 -1.11
C SER A 428 5.73 4.16 -0.99
N THR A 429 4.86 3.30 -0.45
CA THR A 429 5.10 1.85 -0.36
C THR A 429 4.82 1.10 -1.67
N VAL A 430 4.04 1.69 -2.59
CA VAL A 430 3.80 1.16 -3.95
C VAL A 430 4.86 1.64 -4.94
N PHE A 431 5.55 2.75 -4.70
CA PHE A 431 6.50 3.36 -5.64
C PHE A 431 7.97 3.45 -5.20
N LEU A 432 8.28 3.38 -3.90
CA LEU A 432 9.62 3.02 -3.41
C LEU A 432 9.81 1.51 -3.52
#